data_AF-A0A3P6HNY0-F1
#
_entry.id   AF-A0A3P6HNY0-F1
#
_cell.length_a   1.000
_cell.length_b   1.000
_cell.length_c   1.000
_cell.angle_alpha   90.00
_cell.angle_beta   90.00
_cell.angle_gamma   90.00
#
_symmetry.space_group_name_H-M   'P 1'
#
loop_
_entity.id
_entity.type
_entity.pdbx_description
1 polymer ?
#
loop_
_entity_poly.entity_id
_entity_poly.type
_entity_poly.pdbx_seq_one_letter_code
_entity_poly.pdbx_strand_id
1 'polypeptide(L)'
;MDKVDKKDEKCFSVIGFAKSESVSLIPRYLYVGKNVVLFVANTATKSHSEESESEAFRHPACTAVSALAQALVELESVALVRRVYSRASAPALGLLAPR
;
A
#
# COMPACT_ATOMS: atom_id res chain seq x y z
N MET A 1 6.94 -6.47 -36.23
CA MET A 1 7.51 -6.38 -34.87
C MET A 1 6.39 -5.92 -33.96
N ASP A 2 5.59 -6.86 -33.48
CA ASP A 2 4.53 -6.57 -32.52
C ASP A 2 5.19 -6.15 -31.20
N LYS A 3 5.02 -4.88 -30.83
CA LYS A 3 5.39 -4.42 -29.49
C LYS A 3 4.51 -5.17 -28.51
N VAL A 4 5.09 -6.07 -27.74
CA VAL A 4 4.45 -6.68 -26.56
C VAL A 4 4.30 -5.56 -25.53
N ASP A 5 3.27 -4.74 -25.72
CA ASP A 5 2.88 -3.71 -24.78
C ASP A 5 2.22 -4.44 -23.61
N LYS A 6 3.02 -4.80 -22.60
CA LYS A 6 2.50 -5.40 -21.37
C LYS A 6 1.62 -4.35 -20.71
N LYS A 7 0.32 -4.42 -20.98
CA LYS A 7 -0.69 -3.58 -20.32
C LYS A 7 -0.73 -3.95 -18.85
N ASP A 8 -0.03 -3.18 -18.05
CA ASP A 8 -0.05 -3.33 -16.60
C ASP A 8 -1.42 -2.92 -16.07
N GLU A 9 -2.08 -3.84 -15.35
CA GLU A 9 -3.36 -3.57 -14.71
C GLU A 9 -3.17 -2.81 -13.40
N LYS A 10 -4.22 -2.11 -12.96
CA LYS A 10 -4.22 -1.39 -11.69
C LYS A 10 -3.91 -2.37 -10.55
N CYS A 11 -2.84 -2.12 -9.81
CA CYS A 11 -2.42 -3.01 -8.74
C CYS A 11 -1.73 -2.25 -7.60
N PHE A 12 -1.76 -2.87 -6.43
CA PHE A 12 -0.94 -2.51 -5.28
C PHE A 12 -0.47 -3.80 -4.62
N SER A 13 0.74 -4.25 -4.97
CA SER A 13 1.26 -5.55 -4.55
C SER A 13 2.52 -5.39 -3.70
N VAL A 14 2.58 -6.11 -2.59
CA VAL A 14 3.79 -6.24 -1.78
C VAL A 14 4.78 -7.15 -2.50
N ILE A 15 6.01 -6.69 -2.68
CA ILE A 15 7.12 -7.45 -3.28
C ILE A 15 7.94 -8.12 -2.18
N GLY A 16 8.12 -7.47 -1.04
CA GLY A 16 8.89 -7.98 0.08
C GLY A 16 8.90 -7.01 1.26
N PHE A 17 9.66 -7.36 2.29
CA PHE A 17 9.82 -6.56 3.50
C PHE A 17 11.30 -6.25 3.73
N ALA A 18 11.58 -5.08 4.29
CA ALA A 18 12.93 -4.65 4.66
C ALA A 18 12.93 -4.14 6.10
N LYS A 19 14.00 -4.43 6.85
CA LYS A 19 14.18 -3.89 8.20
C LYS A 19 14.31 -2.37 8.17
N SER A 20 13.79 -1.71 9.19
CA SER A 20 13.77 -0.27 9.35
C SER A 20 15.17 0.29 9.57
N GLU A 21 16.13 -0.47 10.09
CA GLU A 21 17.54 -0.09 10.07
C GLU A 21 18.03 0.19 8.64
N SER A 22 17.61 -0.64 7.68
CA SER A 22 17.88 -0.41 6.25
C SER A 22 17.07 0.75 5.66
N VAL A 23 16.02 1.24 6.35
CA VAL A 23 15.06 2.26 5.87
C VAL A 23 15.27 3.62 6.51
N SER A 24 15.72 3.69 7.77
CA SER A 24 16.29 4.89 8.38
C SER A 24 17.59 5.29 7.66
N LEU A 25 18.26 4.29 7.08
CA LEU A 25 19.32 4.42 6.07
C LEU A 25 18.82 4.63 4.64
N ILE A 26 17.52 4.86 4.38
CA ILE A 26 17.05 5.38 3.09
C ILE A 26 16.98 6.90 3.21
N PRO A 27 18.07 7.60 2.83
CA PRO A 27 18.10 9.04 2.86
C PRO A 27 16.90 9.65 2.16
N ARG A 28 16.44 10.79 2.69
CA ARG A 28 15.28 11.47 2.12
C ARG A 28 15.46 11.86 0.65
N TYR A 29 16.70 12.04 0.19
CA TYR A 29 17.01 12.33 -1.21
C TYR A 29 16.73 11.16 -2.16
N LEU A 30 16.50 9.95 -1.65
CA LEU A 30 16.08 8.79 -2.44
C LEU A 30 14.56 8.71 -2.61
N TYR A 31 13.77 9.49 -1.85
CA TYR A 31 12.33 9.59 -2.11
C TYR A 31 12.10 10.31 -3.42
N VAL A 32 11.38 9.64 -4.32
CA VAL A 32 11.04 10.14 -5.65
C VAL A 32 9.53 10.23 -5.82
N GLY A 33 9.11 11.11 -6.72
CA GLY A 33 7.70 11.39 -6.98
C GLY A 33 7.23 12.69 -6.35
N LYS A 34 6.06 13.16 -6.77
CA LYS A 34 5.51 14.47 -6.39
C LYS A 34 4.56 14.41 -5.19
N ASN A 35 4.13 13.21 -4.81
CA ASN A 35 3.04 13.03 -3.85
C ASN A 35 3.41 11.96 -2.82
N VAL A 36 2.99 12.18 -1.59
CA VAL A 36 2.89 11.14 -0.56
C VAL A 36 1.47 10.59 -0.60
N VAL A 37 1.33 9.27 -0.58
CA VAL A 37 0.02 8.60 -0.67
C VAL A 37 -0.22 7.79 0.59
N LEU A 38 -1.36 8.04 1.23
CA LEU A 38 -1.84 7.26 2.36
C LEU A 38 -2.78 6.15 1.84
N PHE A 39 -2.61 4.94 2.34
CA PHE A 39 -3.49 3.81 2.04
C PHE A 39 -4.32 3.47 3.27
N VAL A 40 -5.61 3.26 3.06
CA VAL A 40 -6.57 2.89 4.10
C VAL A 40 -7.33 1.65 3.66
N ALA A 41 -7.82 0.89 4.64
CA ALA A 41 -8.69 -0.25 4.37
C ALA A 41 -9.95 0.23 3.61
N ASN A 42 -10.34 -0.50 2.58
CA ASN A 42 -11.60 -0.26 1.91
C ASN A 42 -12.73 -0.89 2.73
N THR A 43 -13.57 -0.07 3.33
CA THR A 43 -14.75 -0.47 4.12
C THR A 43 -16.05 -0.29 3.37
N ALA A 44 -16.02 0.09 2.08
CA ALA A 44 -17.23 0.25 1.30
C ALA A 44 -17.85 -1.12 1.01
N THR A 45 -18.80 -1.54 1.85
CA THR A 45 -19.71 -2.64 1.54
C THR A 45 -20.66 -2.20 0.42
N LYS A 46 -21.06 -3.13 -0.45
CA LYS A 46 -21.92 -2.86 -1.62
C LYS A 46 -23.39 -2.55 -1.25
N SER A 47 -23.72 -2.31 0.02
CA SER A 47 -25.08 -2.05 0.47
C SER A 47 -25.19 -0.64 1.03
N HIS A 48 -26.10 0.14 0.43
CA HIS A 48 -26.63 1.39 0.95
C HIS A 48 -27.33 1.18 2.30
N SER A 49 -26.56 0.92 3.36
CA SER A 49 -27.03 0.96 4.73
C SER A 49 -25.99 1.74 5.50
N GLU A 50 -26.43 2.77 6.21
CA GLU A 50 -25.62 3.56 7.12
C GLU A 50 -25.01 2.63 8.18
N GLU A 51 -23.82 2.09 7.90
CA GLU A 51 -23.09 1.26 8.84
C GLU A 51 -22.58 2.17 9.96
N SER A 52 -23.13 1.99 11.16
CA SER A 52 -22.62 2.59 12.39
C SER A 52 -21.10 2.41 12.50
N GLU A 53 -20.39 3.39 13.05
CA GLU A 53 -18.92 3.39 13.22
C GLU A 53 -18.37 2.07 13.82
N SER A 54 -19.18 1.41 14.65
CA SER A 54 -18.92 0.12 15.29
C SER A 54 -18.79 -1.06 14.31
N GLU A 55 -19.51 -1.06 13.20
CA GLU A 55 -19.47 -2.13 12.18
C GLU A 55 -18.30 -1.93 11.20
N ALA A 56 -17.91 -0.67 10.94
CA ALA A 56 -16.72 -0.36 10.14
C ALA A 56 -15.43 -0.91 10.77
N PHE A 57 -15.36 -0.98 12.12
CA PHE A 57 -14.23 -1.55 12.84
C PHE A 57 -14.16 -3.09 12.74
N ARG A 58 -15.28 -3.75 12.44
CA ARG A 58 -15.35 -5.20 12.24
C ARG A 58 -15.07 -5.61 10.79
N HIS A 59 -14.90 -4.66 9.88
CA HIS A 59 -14.64 -4.97 8.49
C HIS A 59 -13.30 -5.73 8.34
N PRO A 60 -13.25 -6.91 7.70
CA PRO A 60 -12.04 -7.72 7.61
C PRO A 60 -10.83 -6.99 7.02
N ALA A 61 -11.07 -6.05 6.09
CA ALA A 61 -10.01 -5.23 5.53
C ALA A 61 -9.37 -4.29 6.58
N CYS A 62 -10.15 -3.76 7.53
CA CYS A 62 -9.62 -2.96 8.64
C CYS A 62 -8.72 -3.81 9.51
N THR A 63 -9.20 -4.98 9.93
CA THR A 63 -8.41 -5.91 10.76
C THR A 63 -7.11 -6.30 10.07
N ALA A 64 -7.16 -6.63 8.77
CA ALA A 64 -5.97 -7.02 8.01
C ALA A 64 -4.96 -5.87 7.86
N VAL A 65 -5.42 -4.67 7.54
CA VAL A 65 -4.54 -3.49 7.38
C VAL A 65 -3.94 -3.08 8.74
N SER A 66 -4.74 -3.09 9.81
CA SER A 66 -4.25 -2.78 11.16
C SER A 66 -3.26 -3.83 11.66
N ALA A 67 -3.52 -5.12 11.43
CA ALA A 67 -2.59 -6.19 11.79
C ALA A 67 -1.26 -6.07 11.02
N LEU A 68 -1.32 -5.73 9.72
CA LEU A 68 -0.12 -5.49 8.93
C LEU A 68 0.65 -4.26 9.44
N ALA A 69 -0.03 -3.15 9.72
CA ALA A 69 0.61 -1.96 10.25
C ALA A 69 1.28 -2.23 11.59
N GLN A 70 0.59 -2.93 12.49
CA GLN A 70 1.12 -3.33 13.80
C GLN A 70 2.35 -4.22 13.67
N ALA A 71 2.31 -5.23 12.80
CA ALA A 71 3.44 -6.12 12.56
C ALA A 71 4.67 -5.36 12.02
N LEU A 72 4.46 -4.37 11.14
CA LEU A 72 5.56 -3.54 10.62
C LEU A 72 6.18 -2.67 11.73
N VAL A 73 5.39 -2.17 12.68
CA VAL A 73 5.88 -1.42 13.84
C VAL A 73 6.68 -2.32 14.77
N GLU A 74 6.12 -3.47 15.17
CA GLU A 74 6.75 -4.40 16.12
C GLU A 74 8.06 -4.97 15.60
N LEU A 75 8.14 -5.22 14.29
CA LEU A 75 9.34 -5.76 13.64
C LEU A 75 10.31 -4.67 13.20
N GLU A 76 10.01 -3.40 13.46
CA GLU A 76 10.72 -2.24 12.94
C GLU A 76 11.03 -2.46 11.45
N SER A 77 10.00 -2.51 10.60
CA SER A 77 10.16 -2.87 9.18
C SER A 77 9.23 -2.08 8.27
N VAL A 78 9.49 -2.13 6.97
CA VAL A 78 8.64 -1.56 5.93
C VAL A 78 8.39 -2.57 4.81
N ALA A 79 7.33 -2.35 4.04
CA ALA A 79 7.03 -3.16 2.87
C ALA A 79 7.51 -2.46 1.58
N LEU A 80 8.16 -3.21 0.70
CA LEU A 80 8.44 -2.82 -0.68
C LEU A 80 7.21 -3.11 -1.53
N VAL A 81 6.69 -2.10 -2.22
CA VAL A 81 5.42 -2.21 -2.96
C VAL A 81 5.60 -1.82 -4.42
N ARG A 82 4.89 -2.54 -5.29
CA ARG A 82 4.65 -2.15 -6.68
C ARG A 82 3.25 -1.60 -6.81
N ARG A 83 3.14 -0.38 -7.30
CA ARG A 83 1.89 0.32 -7.55
C ARG A 83 1.73 0.62 -9.03
N VAL A 84 0.58 0.27 -9.58
CA VAL A 84 0.11 0.74 -10.89
C VAL A 84 -1.21 1.43 -10.65
N TYR A 85 -1.28 2.74 -10.90
CA TYR A 85 -2.49 3.52 -10.59
C TYR A 85 -3.62 3.26 -11.60
N SER A 86 -3.27 3.18 -12.88
CA SER A 86 -4.16 2.88 -13.99
C SER A 86 -3.39 2.22 -15.14
N ARG A 87 -4.10 1.68 -16.13
CA ARG A 87 -3.49 1.09 -17.34
C ARG A 87 -2.67 2.10 -18.18
N ALA A 88 -2.86 3.39 -17.95
CA ALA A 88 -2.12 4.47 -18.62
C ALA A 88 -0.92 4.98 -17.80
N SER A 89 -0.77 4.54 -16.55
CA SER A 89 0.34 4.92 -15.68
C SER A 89 1.46 3.90 -15.74
N ALA A 90 2.71 4.36 -15.79
CA ALA A 90 3.86 3.49 -15.56
C ALA A 90 3.82 2.91 -14.14
N PRO A 91 4.27 1.65 -13.95
CA PRO A 91 4.44 1.10 -12.61
C PRO A 91 5.44 1.91 -11.78
N ALA A 92 5.13 2.09 -10.51
CA ALA A 92 6.00 2.71 -9.52
C ALA A 92 6.40 1.69 -8.46
N LEU A 93 7.68 1.69 -8.10
CA LEU A 93 8.19 1.01 -6.91
C LEU A 93 8.25 2.01 -5.77
N GLY A 94 7.87 1.59 -4.57
CA GLY A 94 7.88 2.45 -3.41
C GLY A 94 8.00 1.69 -2.10
N LEU A 95 8.11 2.46 -1.03
CA LEU A 95 8.11 1.97 0.35
C LEU A 95 6.75 2.27 0.97
N LEU A 96 6.20 1.28 1.67
CA LEU A 96 5.03 1.42 2.52
C LEU A 96 5.49 1.28 3.97
N ALA A 97 5.40 2.38 4.71
CA ALA A 97 5.71 2.43 6.13
C ALA A 97 4.41 2.55 6.95
N PRO A 98 4.34 1.95 8.15
CA PRO A 98 3.23 2.18 9.07
C PRO A 98 3.23 3.64 9.53
N ARG A 99 2.04 4.19 9.78
CA ARG A 99 1.84 5.56 10.28
C ARG A 99 1.20 5.53 11.66
#